data_AF-A0A936HP34-F1
#
_entry.id   AF-A0A936HP34-F1
#
_cell.length_a   1.000
_cell.length_b   1.000
_cell.length_c   1.000
_cell.angle_alpha   90.00
_cell.angle_beta   90.00
_cell.angle_gamma   90.00
#
_symmetry.space_group_name_H-M   'P 1'
#
loop_
_entity.id
_entity.type
_entity.pdbx_description
1 polymer ?
#
loop_
_entity_poly.entity_id
_entity_poly.type
_entity_poly.pdbx_seq_one_letter_code
_entity_poly.pdbx_strand_id
1 'polypeptide(L)'
;MEPTLHMKQGLNLLNRVLQFYPIMQEGDRSVVQLTEQDWLVLMDFTDNPDAHEHRPETVQEMTVDRGRHTISIQVPNCLVEVKMGM
;
A
#
# COMPACT_ATOMS: atom_id res chain seq x y z
N MET A 1 15.02 -10.60 -9.24
CA MET A 1 14.37 -11.71 -10.01
C MET A 1 13.17 -11.13 -10.76
N GLU A 2 12.53 -11.86 -11.67
CA GLU A 2 11.25 -11.37 -12.23
C GLU A 2 10.13 -11.53 -11.18
N PRO A 3 9.27 -10.51 -10.97
CA PRO A 3 8.21 -10.59 -9.96
C PRO A 3 7.14 -11.61 -10.35
N THR A 4 6.66 -12.36 -9.35
CA THR A 4 5.55 -13.32 -9.51
C THR A 4 4.24 -12.61 -9.88
N LEU A 5 3.23 -13.36 -10.35
CA LEU A 5 1.91 -12.79 -10.65
C LEU A 5 1.31 -12.05 -9.44
N HIS A 6 1.46 -12.60 -8.25
CA HIS A 6 0.96 -12.00 -7.02
C HIS A 6 1.72 -10.71 -6.67
N MET A 7 3.05 -10.69 -6.84
CA MET A 7 3.85 -9.47 -6.66
C MET A 7 3.47 -8.38 -7.66
N LYS A 8 3.20 -8.75 -8.93
CA LYS A 8 2.71 -7.82 -9.95
C LYS A 8 1.34 -7.25 -9.59
N GLN A 9 0.44 -8.06 -9.02
CA GLN A 9 -0.86 -7.61 -8.54
C GLN A 9 -0.72 -6.63 -7.37
N GLY A 10 0.11 -6.95 -6.37
CA GLY A 10 0.41 -6.06 -5.24
C GLY A 10 1.03 -4.73 -5.69
N LEU A 11 2.00 -4.76 -6.60
CA LEU A 11 2.60 -3.55 -7.16
C LEU A 11 1.59 -2.69 -7.92
N ASN A 12 0.71 -3.32 -8.71
CA ASN A 12 -0.34 -2.60 -9.42
C ASN A 12 -1.33 -1.94 -8.45
N LEU A 13 -1.70 -2.62 -7.36
CA LEU A 13 -2.55 -2.05 -6.31
C LEU A 13 -1.86 -0.90 -5.58
N LEU A 14 -0.59 -1.06 -5.22
CA LEU A 14 0.21 0.00 -4.62
C LEU A 14 0.26 1.23 -5.52
N ASN A 15 0.54 1.06 -6.80
CA ASN A 15 0.56 2.17 -7.77
C ASN A 15 -0.80 2.88 -7.87
N ARG A 16 -1.92 2.14 -7.78
CA ARG A 16 -3.26 2.76 -7.73
C ARG A 16 -3.44 3.58 -6.46
N VAL A 17 -3.11 3.03 -5.29
CA VAL A 17 -3.16 3.77 -4.02
C VAL A 17 -2.32 5.06 -4.11
N LEU A 18 -1.12 4.97 -4.68
CA LEU A 18 -0.23 6.11 -4.88
C LEU A 18 -0.77 7.17 -5.85
N GLN A 19 -1.64 6.78 -6.79
CA GLN A 19 -2.33 7.73 -7.68
C GLN A 19 -3.51 8.42 -6.98
N PHE A 20 -4.21 7.73 -6.08
CA PHE A 20 -5.42 8.26 -5.43
C PHE A 20 -5.15 9.02 -4.13
N TYR A 21 -4.08 8.69 -3.39
CA TYR A 21 -3.83 9.32 -2.09
C TYR A 21 -3.78 10.86 -2.11
N PRO A 22 -3.24 11.56 -3.15
CA PRO A 22 -3.18 13.02 -3.13
C PRO A 22 -4.57 13.66 -3.23
N ILE A 23 -5.53 12.95 -3.82
CA ILE A 23 -6.92 13.39 -3.98
C ILE A 23 -7.67 13.25 -2.65
N MET A 24 -7.31 12.25 -1.85
CA MET A 24 -7.90 11.95 -0.54
C MET A 24 -7.12 12.55 0.62
N GLN A 25 -6.08 13.35 0.34
CA GLN A 25 -5.17 13.88 1.34
C GLN A 25 -5.83 15.04 2.11
N GLU A 26 -5.89 14.89 3.43
CA GLU A 26 -6.28 15.91 4.39
C GLU A 26 -5.06 16.25 5.27
N GLY A 27 -4.38 17.35 4.95
CA GLY A 27 -3.16 17.75 5.65
C GLY A 27 -2.00 16.80 5.36
N ASP A 28 -1.46 16.15 6.40
CA ASP A 28 -0.34 15.20 6.33
C ASP A 28 -0.80 13.73 6.27
N ARG A 29 -2.10 13.49 6.09
CA ARG A 29 -2.69 12.14 6.08
C ARG A 29 -3.61 11.93 4.90
N SER A 30 -3.68 10.70 4.42
CA SER A 30 -4.63 10.27 3.40
C SER A 30 -5.18 8.91 3.78
N VAL A 31 -6.48 8.69 3.60
CA VAL A 31 -7.12 7.39 3.88
C VAL A 31 -7.66 6.83 2.59
N VAL A 32 -7.21 5.63 2.23
CA VAL A 32 -7.70 4.88 1.06
C VAL A 32 -8.37 3.61 1.55
N GLN A 33 -9.55 3.31 1.03
CA GLN A 33 -10.26 2.06 1.31
C GLN A 33 -10.10 1.08 0.15
N LEU A 34 -9.74 -0.15 0.46
CA LEU A 34 -9.65 -1.26 -0.49
C LEU A 34 -10.69 -2.33 -0.15
N THR A 35 -11.07 -3.16 -1.12
CA THR A 35 -11.80 -4.39 -0.82
C THR A 35 -10.96 -5.30 0.08
N GLU A 36 -11.58 -6.22 0.84
CA GLU A 36 -10.85 -7.22 1.63
C GLU A 36 -9.82 -7.98 0.78
N GLN A 37 -10.21 -8.42 -0.41
CA GLN A 37 -9.32 -9.15 -1.32
C GLN A 37 -8.11 -8.30 -1.75
N ASP A 38 -8.33 -7.05 -2.15
CA ASP A 38 -7.24 -6.17 -2.57
C ASP A 38 -6.33 -5.79 -1.37
N TRP A 39 -6.93 -5.64 -0.19
CA TRP A 39 -6.18 -5.36 1.04
C TRP A 39 -5.25 -6.52 1.40
N LEU A 40 -5.73 -7.77 1.31
CA LEU A 40 -4.91 -8.96 1.55
C LEU A 40 -3.74 -9.06 0.55
N VAL A 41 -3.98 -8.77 -0.73
CA VAL A 41 -2.91 -8.77 -1.75
C VAL A 41 -1.86 -7.69 -1.45
N LEU A 42 -2.29 -6.49 -1.03
CA LEU A 42 -1.35 -5.43 -0.67
C LEU A 42 -0.61 -5.74 0.64
N MET A 43 -1.25 -6.40 1.59
CA MET A 43 -0.64 -6.88 2.83
C MET A 43 0.48 -7.90 2.52
N ASP A 44 0.18 -8.92 1.72
CA ASP A 44 1.15 -9.94 1.32
C ASP A 44 2.33 -9.33 0.55
N PHE A 45 2.06 -8.33 -0.30
CA PHE A 45 3.11 -7.56 -0.97
C PHE A 45 3.96 -6.75 0.02
N THR A 46 3.34 -6.18 1.06
CA THR A 46 4.04 -5.37 2.08
C THR A 46 4.99 -6.21 2.93
N ASP A 47 4.58 -7.43 3.27
CA ASP A 47 5.36 -8.33 4.13
C ASP A 47 6.40 -9.16 3.35
N ASN A 48 6.38 -9.14 2.02
CA ASN A 48 7.29 -9.93 1.18
C ASN A 48 8.63 -9.19 0.95
N PRO A 49 9.77 -9.68 1.50
CA PRO A 49 11.09 -9.05 1.34
C PRO A 49 11.51 -8.80 -0.12
N ASP A 50 11.22 -9.73 -1.02
CA ASP A 50 11.58 -9.62 -2.44
C ASP A 50 10.74 -8.54 -3.14
N ALA A 51 9.54 -8.24 -2.63
CA ALA A 51 8.69 -7.19 -3.16
C ALA A 51 9.23 -5.79 -2.84
N HIS A 52 10.06 -5.64 -1.79
CA HIS A 52 10.65 -4.36 -1.43
C HIS A 52 11.53 -3.79 -2.55
N GLU A 53 12.20 -4.64 -3.32
CA GLU A 53 13.03 -4.24 -4.48
C GLU A 53 12.22 -3.61 -5.62
N HIS A 54 10.92 -3.91 -5.66
CA HIS A 54 10.01 -3.46 -6.71
C HIS A 54 9.13 -2.28 -6.29
N ARG A 55 9.27 -1.79 -5.05
CA ARG A 55 8.48 -0.66 -4.55
C ARG A 55 8.84 0.63 -5.31
N PRO A 56 7.86 1.49 -5.62
CA PRO A 56 8.13 2.81 -6.17
C PRO A 56 9.04 3.63 -5.24
N GLU A 57 9.95 4.42 -5.80
CA GLU A 57 10.89 5.26 -5.02
C GLU A 57 10.20 6.29 -4.11
N THR A 58 8.95 6.63 -4.41
CA THR A 58 8.12 7.51 -3.58
C THR A 58 7.71 6.87 -2.25
N VAL A 59 7.79 5.55 -2.14
CA VAL A 59 7.46 4.81 -0.91
C VAL A 59 8.70 4.69 -0.05
N GLN A 60 8.71 5.37 1.09
CA GLN A 60 9.81 5.33 2.05
C GLN A 60 9.69 4.10 2.95
N GLU A 61 8.49 3.81 3.43
CA GLU A 61 8.21 2.71 4.34
C GLU A 61 6.79 2.19 4.13
N MET A 62 6.60 0.89 4.40
CA MET A 62 5.30 0.27 4.46
C MET A 62 5.23 -0.63 5.69
N THR A 63 4.12 -0.57 6.42
CA THR A 63 3.92 -1.37 7.64
C THR A 63 2.49 -1.87 7.70
N VAL A 64 2.30 -3.11 8.15
CA VAL A 64 0.99 -3.73 8.33
C VAL A 64 0.59 -3.73 9.80
N ASP A 65 -0.55 -3.14 10.13
CA ASP A 65 -1.26 -3.33 11.39
C ASP A 65 -2.46 -4.27 11.17
N ARG A 66 -2.26 -5.55 11.52
CA ARG A 66 -3.29 -6.59 11.43
C ARG A 66 -4.43 -6.40 12.43
N GLY A 67 -4.16 -5.80 13.59
CA GLY A 67 -5.19 -5.56 14.61
C GLY A 67 -6.20 -4.50 14.16
N ARG A 68 -5.75 -3.54 13.34
CA ARG A 68 -6.58 -2.48 12.78
C ARG A 68 -6.95 -2.68 11.31
N HIS A 69 -6.56 -3.80 10.70
CA HIS A 69 -6.68 -4.04 9.26
C HIS A 69 -6.25 -2.81 8.42
N THR A 70 -5.09 -2.25 8.77
CA THR A 70 -4.56 -1.03 8.16
C THR A 70 -3.13 -1.26 7.66
N ILE A 71 -2.84 -0.84 6.44
CA ILE A 71 -1.49 -0.79 5.89
C ILE A 71 -1.08 0.69 5.84
N SER A 72 -0.02 1.04 6.55
CA SER A 72 0.54 2.39 6.56
C SER A 72 1.64 2.49 5.51
N ILE A 73 1.53 3.48 4.62
CA ILE A 73 2.50 3.75 3.56
C ILE A 73 3.03 5.16 3.77
N GLN A 74 4.31 5.26 4.12
CA GLN A 74 4.99 6.53 4.28
C GLN A 74 5.48 7.01 2.92
N VAL A 75 4.99 8.18 2.49
CA VAL A 75 5.45 8.90 1.30
C VAL A 75 5.96 10.30 1.71
N PRO A 76 6.63 11.06 0.83
CA PRO A 76 7.07 12.41 1.19
C PRO A 76 5.91 13.28 1.69
N ASN A 77 6.03 13.75 2.93
CA ASN A 77 5.08 14.66 3.58
C ASN A 77 3.65 14.14 3.73
N CYS A 78 3.41 12.84 3.64
CA CYS A 78 2.08 12.26 3.85
C CYS A 78 2.17 10.82 4.38
N LEU A 79 1.31 10.48 5.34
CA LEU A 79 1.05 9.12 5.78
C LEU A 79 -0.23 8.62 5.12
N VAL A 80 -0.11 7.63 4.24
CA VAL A 80 -1.27 7.01 3.59
C VAL A 80 -1.70 5.79 4.41
N GLU A 81 -2.90 5.83 4.97
CA GLU A 81 -3.53 4.71 5.65
C GLU A 81 -4.45 3.97 4.68
N VAL A 82 -4.07 2.74 4.32
CA VAL A 82 -4.91 1.86 3.50
C VAL A 82 -5.71 0.94 4.41
N LYS A 83 -7.02 1.17 4.47
CA LYS A 83 -7.94 0.43 5.34
C LYS A 83 -8.73 -0.60 4.53
N MET A 84 -8.98 -1.74 5.17
CA MET A 84 -9.95 -2.70 4.65
C MET A 84 -11.35 -2.08 4.68
N GLY A 85 -11.96 -1.93 3.52
CA GLY A 85 -13.34 -1.54 3.33
C GLY A 85 -14.27 -2.70 3.65
N MET A 86 -15.41 -2.38 4.28
CA MET A 86 -16.50 -3.31 4.54
C MET A 86 -17.34 -3.57 3.30
#